data_AF-A0A1G3M5T8-F1
#
_entry.id   AF-A0A1G3M5T8-F1
#
_cell.length_a   1.000
_cell.length_b   1.000
_cell.length_c   1.000
_cell.angle_alpha   90.00
_cell.angle_beta   90.00
_cell.angle_gamma   90.00
#
_symmetry.space_group_name_H-M   'P 1'
#
loop_
_entity.id
_entity.type
_entity.pdbx_description
1 polymer ?
#
loop_
_entity_poly.entity_id
_entity_poly.type
_entity_poly.pdbx_seq_one_letter_code
_entity_poly.pdbx_strand_id
1 'polypeptide(L)' 'MVAAYSDLTKLKHAKAIAKEGGCFIVELGGFNDPNKAYLLYRQCEPRNVLVGKRASLAGLLALVKKATATAEA' A
#
# COMPACT_ATOMS: atom_id res chain seq x y z
N MET A 1 -7.65 11.25 -24.46
CA MET A 1 -7.96 10.00 -23.72
C MET A 1 -6.79 9.69 -22.79
N VAL A 2 -6.79 10.22 -21.56
CA VAL A 2 -5.69 10.07 -20.59
C VAL A 2 -6.09 9.02 -19.56
N ALA A 3 -6.25 7.78 -20.01
CA ALA A 3 -6.84 6.70 -19.22
C ALA A 3 -5.92 5.48 -19.19
N ALA A 4 -4.74 5.63 -18.59
CA ALA A 4 -3.96 4.54 -17.98
C ALA A 4 -2.62 5.09 -17.50
N TYR A 5 -2.63 5.88 -16.42
CA TYR A 5 -1.43 5.94 -15.59
C TYR A 5 -1.30 4.54 -14.97
N SER A 6 -0.53 3.65 -15.61
CA SER A 6 -0.53 2.20 -15.39
C SER A 6 -0.60 1.86 -13.90
N ASP A 7 -1.57 1.05 -13.52
CA ASP A 7 -1.79 0.60 -12.15
C ASP A 7 -0.53 0.01 -11.51
N LEU A 8 0.31 -0.61 -12.33
CA LEU A 8 1.66 -1.07 -11.99
C LEU A 8 2.59 0.05 -11.50
N THR A 9 2.59 1.21 -12.16
CA THR A 9 3.42 2.36 -11.78
C THR A 9 2.96 2.96 -10.45
N LYS A 10 1.64 3.05 -10.24
CA LYS A 10 1.06 3.50 -8.96
C LYS A 10 1.43 2.56 -7.81
N LEU A 11 1.38 1.25 -8.06
CA LEU A 11 1.76 0.24 -7.08
C LEU A 11 3.26 0.28 -6.75
N LYS A 12 4.12 0.46 -7.76
CA LYS A 12 5.57 0.63 -7.55
C LYS A 12 5.87 1.86 -6.70
N HIS A 13 5.24 3.00 -7.00
CA HIS A 13 5.36 4.21 -6.17
C HIS A 13 4.86 3.98 -4.74
N ALA A 14 3.71 3.33 -4.57
CA ALA A 14 3.17 3.02 -3.25
C ALA A 14 4.13 2.14 -2.43
N LYS A 15 4.75 1.12 -3.06
CA LYS A 15 5.74 0.25 -2.42
C LYS A 15 7.02 0.99 -2.03
N ALA A 16 7.48 1.93 -2.86
CA ALA A 16 8.65 2.76 -2.56
C ALA A 16 8.39 3.63 -1.33
N ILE A 17 7.31 4.41 -1.34
CA ILE A 17 6.95 5.30 -0.22
C ILE A 17 6.72 4.50 1.06
N ALA A 18 6.00 3.37 0.96
CA ALA A 18 5.78 2.50 2.11
C ALA A 18 7.12 2.07 2.71
N LYS A 19 8.07 1.60 1.89
CA LYS A 19 9.39 1.15 2.35
C LYS A 19 10.18 2.27 3.02
N GLU A 20 10.12 3.49 2.49
CA GLU A 20 10.76 4.67 3.10
C GLU A 20 10.21 4.97 4.50
N GLY A 21 8.91 4.80 4.71
CA GLY A 21 8.27 4.95 6.02
C GLY A 21 8.22 3.67 6.87
N GLY A 22 9.08 2.69 6.61
CA GLY A 22 9.15 1.43 7.37
C GLY A 22 7.91 0.55 7.22
N CYS A 23 7.17 0.66 6.13
CA CYS A 23 5.98 -0.12 5.81
C CYS A 23 6.18 -0.98 4.56
N PHE A 24 5.37 -2.03 4.40
CA PHE A 24 5.37 -2.88 3.22
C PHE A 24 3.94 -3.28 2.82
N ILE A 25 3.76 -3.52 1.52
CA ILE A 25 2.44 -3.79 0.93
C ILE A 25 2.41 -5.25 0.49
N VAL A 26 1.37 -5.97 0.93
CA VAL A 26 1.06 -7.34 0.53
C VAL A 26 -0.19 -7.33 -0.34
N GLU A 27 -0.11 -8.02 -1.48
CA GLU A 27 -1.23 -8.19 -2.41
C GLU A 27 -1.90 -9.53 -2.10
N LEU A 28 -3.19 -9.49 -1.79
CA LEU A 28 -4.02 -10.66 -1.51
C LEU A 28 -4.96 -10.86 -2.71
N GLY A 29 -4.89 -12.04 -3.35
CA GLY A 29 -5.71 -12.38 -4.52
C GLY A 29 -4.98 -12.23 -5.86
N GLY A 30 -5.38 -13.03 -6.85
CA GLY A 30 -4.81 -13.04 -8.20
C GLY A 30 -5.23 -11.84 -9.03
N PHE A 31 -4.66 -11.73 -10.24
CA PHE A 31 -4.85 -10.59 -11.16
C PHE A 31 -6.33 -10.34 -11.53
N ASN A 32 -7.18 -11.36 -11.42
CA ASN A 32 -8.60 -11.33 -11.80
C ASN A 32 -9.56 -11.70 -10.66
N ASP A 33 -9.09 -11.68 -9.41
CA ASP A 33 -9.92 -12.03 -8.26
C ASP A 33 -10.77 -10.84 -7.81
N PRO A 34 -12.09 -11.02 -7.59
CA PRO A 34 -12.94 -10.00 -6.96
C PRO A 34 -12.52 -9.71 -5.51
N ASN A 35 -11.71 -10.59 -4.92
CA ASN A 35 -11.15 -10.44 -3.59
C ASN A 35 -9.78 -9.75 -3.56
N LYS A 36 -9.33 -9.17 -4.69
CA LYS A 36 -8.05 -8.47 -4.76
C LYS A 36 -8.01 -7.36 -3.72
N ALA A 37 -7.09 -7.49 -2.77
CA ALA A 37 -6.93 -6.56 -1.68
C ALA A 37 -5.47 -6.29 -1.39
N TYR A 38 -5.17 -5.05 -1.08
CA TYR A 38 -3.85 -4.57 -0.70
C TYR A 38 -3.83 -4.41 0.82
N LEU A 39 -2.96 -5.15 1.50
CA LEU A 39 -2.69 -4.99 2.92
C LEU A 39 -1.43 -4.16 3.10
N LEU A 40 -1.50 -3.14 3.95
CA LEU A 40 -0.35 -2.36 4.37
C LEU A 40 0.05 -2.80 5.77
N TYR A 41 1.30 -3.19 5.92
CA TYR A 41 1.92 -3.52 7.19
C TYR A 41 3.00 -2.50 7.51
N ARG A 42 3.14 -2.14 8.78
CA ARG A 42 4.28 -1.40 9.31
C ARG A 42 5.25 -2.39 9.95
N GLN A 43 6.50 -2.36 9.52
CA GLN A 43 7.57 -3.12 10.13
C GLN A 43 7.88 -2.49 11.48
N CYS A 44 7.69 -3.26 12.54
CA CYS A 44 7.94 -2.85 13.92
C CYS A 44 8.38 -4.11 14.68
N GLU A 45 9.44 -4.01 15.47
CA GLU A 45 9.86 -5.08 16.37
C GLU A 45 9.10 -4.94 17.69
N PRO A 46 8.56 -6.02 18.28
CA PRO A 46 8.75 -7.44 17.95
C PRO A 46 7.71 -8.03 16.97
N ARG A 47 6.69 -7.28 16.56
CA ARG A 47 5.64 -7.78 15.63
C ARG A 47 5.21 -6.70 14.64
N ASN A 48 5.13 -7.10 13.37
CA ASN A 48 4.59 -6.27 12.30
C ASN A 48 3.15 -5.87 12.61
N VAL A 49 2.85 -4.59 12.44
CA VAL A 49 1.51 -4.04 12.71
C VAL A 49 0.75 -3.94 11.39
N LEU A 50 -0.44 -4.55 11.33
CA LEU A 50 -1.35 -4.32 10.21
C LEU A 50 -1.91 -2.91 10.30
N VAL A 51 -1.58 -2.06 9.33
CA VAL A 51 -2.08 -0.68 9.25
C VAL A 51 -3.48 -0.67 8.64
N GLY A 52 -3.73 -1.52 7.63
CA GLY A 52 -5.06 -1.65 7.05
C GLY A 52 -5.11 -2.41 5.74
N LYS A 53 -6.34 -2.70 5.30
CA LYS A 53 -6.68 -3.39 4.05
C LYS A 53 -7.48 -2.47 3.13
N ARG A 54 -7.15 -2.45 1.84
CA ARG A 54 -7.85 -1.68 0.80
C ARG A 54 -8.04 -2.50 -0.46
N ALA A 55 -9.23 -2.50 -1.05
CA ALA A 55 -9.51 -3.18 -2.32
C ALA A 55 -9.09 -2.34 -3.55
N SER A 56 -8.81 -1.05 -3.37
CA SER A 56 -8.51 -0.12 -4.47
C SER A 56 -7.12 0.50 -4.31
N LEU A 57 -6.40 0.66 -5.43
CA LEU A 57 -5.08 1.30 -5.47
C LEU A 57 -5.08 2.74 -4.97
N ALA A 58 -6.13 3.51 -5.29
CA ALA A 58 -6.27 4.88 -4.78
C ALA A 58 -6.38 4.90 -3.24
N GLY A 59 -7.14 3.97 -2.67
CA GLY A 59 -7.27 3.81 -1.23
C GLY A 59 -5.97 3.36 -0.55
N LEU A 60 -5.20 2.50 -1.23
CA LEU A 60 -3.87 2.08 -0.78
C LEU A 60 -2.90 3.26 -0.74
N LEU A 61 -2.83 4.09 -1.78
CA LEU A 61 -1.96 5.27 -1.82
C LEU A 61 -2.28 6.26 -0.71
N ALA A 62 -3.57 6.53 -0.45
CA ALA A 62 -3.99 7.38 0.66
C ALA A 62 -3.59 6.78 2.02
N LEU A 63 -3.72 5.45 2.18
CA LEU A 63 -3.33 4.74 3.39
C LEU A 63 -1.81 4.81 3.62
N VAL A 64 -1.01 4.57 2.57
CA VAL A 64 0.46 4.66 2.60
C VAL A 64 0.87 6.05 3.03
N LYS A 65 0.38 7.10 2.35
CA LYS A 65 0.70 8.50 2.70
C LYS A 65 0.36 8.83 4.16
N LYS A 66 -0.80 8.39 4.63
CA LYS A 66 -1.20 8.59 6.04
C LYS A 66 -0.28 7.85 7.00
N ALA A 67 0.10 6.62 6.68
CA ALA A 67 0.94 5.77 7.51
C ALA A 67 2.40 6.24 7.56
N THR A 68 2.93 6.83 6.48
CA THR A 68 4.29 7.36 6.44
C THR A 68 4.38 8.77 7.03
N ALA A 69 3.34 9.60 6.88
CA ALA A 69 3.29 10.92 7.50
C ALA A 69 3.30 10.88 9.05
N THR A 70 3.01 9.74 9.67
CA THR A 70 3.09 9.58 11.14
C THR A 70 4.50 9.33 11.67
N ALA A 71 5.55 9.41 10.83
CA ALA A 71 6.94 9.24 11.24
C ALA A 71 7.63 10.55 11.69
N GLU A 72 6.93 11.69 11.67
CA GLU A 72 7.39 12.95 12.25
C GLU A 72 6.57 13.29 13.49
N ALA A 73 6.95 12.75 14.65
CA ALA A 73 6.61 13.27 15.98
C ALA A 73 7.57 12.70 17.03
#